data_AF-A0AAV0KGB3-F1
#
_entry.id   AF-A0AAV0KGB3-F1
#
_cell.length_a   1.000
_cell.length_b   1.000
_cell.length_c   1.000
_cell.angle_alpha   90.00
_cell.angle_beta   90.00
_cell.angle_gamma   90.00
#
_symmetry.space_group_name_H-M   'P 1'
#
loop_
_entity.id
_entity.type
_entity.pdbx_description
1 polymer ?
#
loop_
_entity_poly.entity_id
_entity_poly.type
_entity_poly.pdbx_seq_one_letter_code
_entity_poly.pdbx_strand_id
1 'polypeptide(L)'
;VANSYEPNKSKRLDDLLSLSRGPAQSVKCFTGYVLNGFRFHTKDYDKNLRTQNNGVVVVGDDGVDLNAIDYYGVLREVIELKFLGGRSLALFRCDWCDVYDKTKGLKVDEHGFVSVNLNRMLKTNEPFVLASQVSQVFYAEDNVNKNWHLAVKVPPRAMDVLLSEMVQPMD
;
A
#
# COMPACT_ATOMS: atom_id res chain seq x y z
N VAL A 1 -18.45 -40.71 24.08
CA VAL A 1 -18.10 -40.03 22.81
C VAL A 1 -17.37 -38.75 23.18
N ALA A 2 -16.06 -38.71 23.00
CA ALA A 2 -15.26 -37.52 23.32
C ALA A 2 -15.54 -36.46 22.24
N ASN A 3 -16.08 -35.31 22.63
CA ASN A 3 -16.21 -34.16 21.75
C ASN A 3 -14.81 -33.65 21.42
N SER A 4 -14.35 -33.83 20.19
CA SER A 4 -13.16 -33.18 19.67
C SER A 4 -13.45 -31.69 19.55
N TYR A 5 -13.14 -30.93 20.61
CA TYR A 5 -12.97 -29.49 20.50
C TYR A 5 -11.88 -29.22 19.46
N GLU A 6 -12.26 -28.75 18.28
CA GLU A 6 -11.33 -28.27 17.27
C GLU A 6 -11.04 -26.79 17.53
N PRO A 7 -9.91 -26.43 18.17
CA PRO A 7 -9.60 -25.04 18.52
C PRO A 7 -9.60 -24.11 17.30
N ASN A 8 -9.34 -24.65 16.10
CA ASN A 8 -9.32 -23.91 14.85
C ASN A 8 -10.71 -23.44 14.38
N LYS A 9 -11.78 -24.17 14.74
CA LYS A 9 -13.16 -23.81 14.40
C LYS A 9 -13.67 -22.66 15.24
N SER A 10 -13.31 -22.63 16.53
CA SER A 10 -13.64 -21.53 17.45
C SER A 10 -13.01 -20.22 16.99
N LYS A 11 -11.71 -20.23 16.67
CA LYS A 11 -10.98 -19.03 16.24
C LYS A 11 -11.57 -18.40 14.96
N ARG A 12 -11.90 -19.22 13.96
CA ARG A 12 -12.52 -18.75 12.71
C ARG A 12 -13.90 -18.14 12.96
N LEU A 13 -14.68 -18.69 13.88
CA LEU A 13 -15.97 -18.13 14.26
C LEU A 13 -15.80 -16.77 14.96
N ASP A 14 -14.78 -16.63 15.81
CA ASP A 14 -14.45 -15.35 16.46
C ASP A 14 -13.98 -14.29 15.45
N ASP A 15 -13.19 -14.69 14.43
CA ASP A 15 -12.77 -13.80 13.33
C ASP A 15 -13.99 -13.33 12.54
N LEU A 16 -14.90 -14.24 12.20
CA LEU A 16 -16.12 -13.93 11.45
C LEU A 16 -17.06 -13.02 12.25
N LEU A 17 -17.26 -13.29 13.55
CA LEU A 17 -18.05 -12.44 14.45
C LEU A 17 -17.43 -11.04 14.58
N SER A 18 -16.10 -10.98 14.63
CA SER A 18 -15.37 -9.72 14.69
C SER A 18 -15.57 -8.90 13.41
N LEU A 19 -15.48 -9.52 12.24
CA LEU A 19 -15.72 -8.87 10.95
C LEU A 19 -17.19 -8.45 10.79
N SER A 20 -18.15 -9.29 11.19
CA SER A 20 -19.57 -8.98 11.04
C SER A 20 -20.04 -7.79 11.88
N ARG A 21 -19.33 -7.49 12.97
CA ARG A 21 -19.59 -6.31 13.81
C ARG A 21 -18.91 -5.04 13.30
N GLY A 22 -18.02 -5.16 12.33
CA GLY A 22 -17.25 -4.05 11.78
C GLY A 22 -16.13 -3.57 12.71
N PRO A 23 -15.34 -2.59 12.24
CA PRO A 23 -14.29 -1.97 13.03
C PRO A 23 -14.88 -1.07 14.13
N ALA A 24 -14.05 -0.72 15.11
CA ALA A 24 -14.33 0.33 16.06
C ALA A 24 -14.64 1.66 15.34
N GLN A 25 -15.50 2.49 15.94
CA GLN A 25 -15.89 3.78 15.36
C GLN A 25 -14.73 4.81 15.32
N SER A 26 -13.68 4.57 16.11
CA SER A 26 -12.46 5.38 16.08
C SER A 26 -11.34 4.63 15.38
N VAL A 27 -10.50 5.39 14.68
CA VAL A 27 -9.33 4.90 13.98
C VAL A 27 -8.08 5.58 14.53
N LYS A 28 -6.93 4.90 14.41
CA LYS A 28 -5.63 5.54 14.65
C LYS A 28 -5.01 5.91 13.30
N CYS A 29 -4.39 7.08 13.25
CA CYS A 29 -3.64 7.54 12.08
C CYS A 29 -2.16 7.67 12.41
N PHE A 30 -1.30 7.39 11.44
CA PHE A 30 0.16 7.42 11.59
C PHE A 30 0.83 8.16 10.43
N THR A 31 2.04 8.66 10.68
CA THR A 31 2.85 9.36 9.67
C THR A 31 3.80 8.41 8.93
N GLY A 32 4.04 7.23 9.48
CA GLY A 32 4.81 6.18 8.84
C GLY A 32 4.39 4.76 9.22
N TYR A 33 4.86 3.79 8.43
CA TYR A 33 4.54 2.38 8.63
C TYR A 33 5.67 1.49 8.08
N VAL A 34 6.14 0.53 8.88
CA VAL A 34 7.05 -0.52 8.39
C VAL A 34 6.27 -1.80 8.15
N LEU A 35 6.47 -2.41 6.99
CA LEU A 35 5.93 -3.74 6.67
C LEU A 35 6.81 -4.44 5.65
N ASN A 36 7.12 -5.73 5.88
CA ASN A 36 7.81 -6.61 4.92
C ASN A 36 9.10 -6.01 4.31
N GLY A 37 9.91 -5.31 5.13
CA GLY A 37 11.16 -4.68 4.68
C GLY A 37 10.97 -3.35 3.93
N PHE A 38 9.73 -2.86 3.80
CA PHE A 38 9.41 -1.52 3.32
C PHE A 38 9.19 -0.57 4.49
N ARG A 39 9.64 0.68 4.31
CA ARG A 39 9.37 1.80 5.21
C ARG A 39 8.58 2.82 4.45
N PHE A 40 7.32 3.01 4.80
CA PHE A 40 6.43 3.97 4.19
C PHE A 40 6.29 5.23 5.05
N HIS A 41 6.17 6.37 4.38
CA HIS A 41 5.91 7.67 5.02
C HIS A 41 4.78 8.40 4.30
N THR A 42 3.93 9.11 5.05
CA THR A 42 2.93 9.98 4.43
C THR A 42 3.64 11.12 3.70
N LYS A 43 3.08 11.58 2.58
CA LYS A 43 3.67 12.67 1.78
C LYS A 43 4.02 13.89 2.62
N ASP A 44 3.17 14.24 3.59
CA ASP A 44 3.38 15.40 4.45
C ASP A 44 4.55 15.24 5.43
N TYR A 45 4.82 14.01 5.88
CA TYR A 45 6.00 13.71 6.68
C TYR A 45 7.26 13.67 5.81
N ASP A 46 7.16 13.00 4.67
CA ASP A 46 8.26 12.71 3.75
C ASP A 46 8.83 13.98 3.07
N LYS A 47 8.02 15.03 2.88
CA LYS A 47 8.44 16.28 2.20
C LYS A 47 9.64 17.00 2.83
N ASN A 48 9.91 16.76 4.11
CA ASN A 48 11.00 17.38 4.85
C ASN A 48 12.21 16.43 5.02
N LEU A 49 12.15 15.22 4.45
CA LEU A 49 13.20 14.22 4.57
C LEU A 49 14.09 14.20 3.33
N ARG A 50 15.28 13.63 3.50
CA ARG A 50 16.22 13.40 2.39
C ARG A 50 15.86 12.17 1.55
N THR A 51 15.15 11.21 2.14
CA THR A 51 14.69 9.99 1.47
C THR A 51 13.24 10.17 1.04
N GLN A 52 12.86 9.57 -0.09
CA GLN A 52 11.47 9.51 -0.52
C GLN A 52 10.90 8.11 -0.23
N ASN A 53 9.95 8.05 0.68
CA ASN A 53 9.30 6.82 1.13
C ASN A 53 7.77 6.86 0.98
N ASN A 54 7.23 7.90 0.34
CA ASN A 54 5.80 8.10 0.14
C ASN A 54 5.23 7.47 -1.13
N GLY A 55 6.06 6.93 -2.03
CA GLY A 55 5.59 6.28 -3.25
C GLY A 55 5.11 4.86 -2.99
N VAL A 56 3.92 4.54 -3.49
CA VAL A 56 3.30 3.22 -3.37
C VAL A 56 3.00 2.63 -4.75
N VAL A 57 3.09 1.30 -4.86
CA VAL A 57 2.62 0.55 -6.02
C VAL A 57 1.85 -0.69 -5.58
N VAL A 58 0.71 -0.93 -6.21
CA VAL A 58 -0.03 -2.20 -6.15
C VAL A 58 0.21 -2.89 -7.47
N VAL A 59 0.85 -4.05 -7.43
CA VAL A 59 1.17 -4.83 -8.63
C VAL A 59 -0.09 -5.56 -9.08
N GLY A 60 -0.42 -5.46 -10.36
CA GLY A 60 -1.53 -6.21 -10.95
C GLY A 60 -1.23 -7.71 -10.94
N ASP A 61 -2.24 -8.55 -10.73
CA ASP A 61 -2.09 -10.01 -10.76
C ASP A 61 -1.72 -10.48 -12.18
N ASP A 62 -0.59 -11.17 -12.31
CA ASP A 62 0.01 -11.63 -13.56
C ASP A 62 -0.55 -13.00 -14.03
N GLY A 63 -1.51 -13.58 -13.29
CA GLY A 63 -1.88 -14.98 -13.43
C GLY A 63 -2.76 -15.38 -14.61
N VAL A 64 -3.51 -14.48 -15.25
CA VAL A 64 -4.44 -14.85 -16.36
C VAL A 64 -4.77 -13.72 -17.34
N ASP A 65 -4.73 -12.46 -16.88
CA ASP A 65 -5.17 -11.31 -17.67
C ASP A 65 -4.00 -10.60 -18.37
N LEU A 66 -4.05 -10.54 -19.70
CA LEU A 66 -3.12 -9.78 -20.56
C LEU A 66 -3.10 -8.26 -20.28
N ASN A 67 -3.95 -7.79 -19.36
CA ASN A 67 -4.13 -6.40 -18.97
C ASN A 67 -3.84 -6.16 -17.47
N ALA A 68 -2.95 -6.93 -16.84
CA ALA A 68 -2.49 -6.63 -15.49
C ALA A 68 -1.94 -5.19 -15.43
N ILE A 69 -2.64 -4.30 -14.72
CA ILE A 69 -2.25 -2.89 -14.56
C ILE A 69 -1.74 -2.69 -13.14
N ASP A 70 -0.50 -2.21 -13.05
CA ASP A 70 0.05 -1.69 -11.81
C ASP A 70 -0.57 -0.33 -11.48
N TYR A 71 -1.00 -0.16 -10.24
CA TYR A 71 -1.49 1.11 -9.72
C TYR A 71 -0.40 1.82 -8.94
N TYR A 72 0.03 2.96 -9.45
CA TYR A 72 1.04 3.82 -8.82
C TYR A 72 0.36 4.94 -8.06
N GLY A 73 0.85 5.28 -6.88
CA GLY A 73 0.26 6.35 -6.08
C GLY A 73 1.23 6.99 -5.10
N VAL A 74 0.70 7.94 -4.35
CA VAL A 74 1.40 8.64 -3.26
C VAL A 74 0.62 8.46 -1.97
N LEU A 75 1.29 7.96 -0.94
CA LEU A 75 0.72 7.73 0.39
C LEU A 75 0.36 9.06 1.06
N ARG A 76 -0.89 9.20 1.48
CA ARG A 76 -1.41 10.37 2.19
C ARG A 76 -1.64 10.11 3.67
N GLU A 77 -2.27 8.99 3.99
CA GLU A 77 -2.63 8.65 5.36
C GLU A 77 -2.41 7.16 5.60
N VAL A 78 -1.89 6.81 6.77
CA VAL A 78 -1.85 5.45 7.28
C VAL A 78 -2.91 5.35 8.37
N ILE A 79 -3.84 4.40 8.24
CA ILE A 79 -4.96 4.22 9.15
C ILE A 79 -4.95 2.80 9.70
N GLU A 80 -5.00 2.64 11.02
CA GLU A 80 -5.25 1.34 11.67
C GLU A 80 -6.72 1.24 12.08
N LEU A 81 -7.41 0.28 11.47
CA LEU A 81 -8.74 -0.17 11.88
C LEU A 81 -8.60 -1.24 12.96
N LYS A 82 -9.31 -1.07 14.07
CA LYS A 82 -9.36 -2.06 15.15
C LYS A 82 -10.68 -2.81 15.14
N PHE A 83 -10.62 -4.10 15.36
CA PHE A 83 -11.77 -5.00 15.46
C PHE A 83 -11.77 -5.70 16.81
N LEU A 84 -12.86 -6.40 17.11
CA LEU A 84 -13.01 -7.14 18.37
C LEU A 84 -11.96 -8.25 18.50
N GLY A 85 -11.65 -8.59 19.76
CA GLY A 85 -10.65 -9.62 20.07
C GLY A 85 -9.21 -9.22 19.70
N GLY A 86 -8.91 -7.92 19.66
CA GLY A 86 -7.55 -7.41 19.46
C GLY A 86 -7.02 -7.46 18.02
N ARG A 87 -7.90 -7.69 17.04
CA ARG A 87 -7.55 -7.73 15.61
C ARG A 87 -7.39 -6.30 15.07
N SER A 88 -6.43 -6.09 14.18
CA SER A 88 -6.30 -4.82 13.45
C SER A 88 -5.92 -5.01 11.99
N LEU A 89 -6.24 -4.01 11.18
CA LEU A 89 -5.91 -3.92 9.76
C LEU A 89 -5.35 -2.53 9.47
N ALA A 90 -4.22 -2.48 8.78
CA ALA A 90 -3.66 -1.23 8.29
C ALA A 90 -4.12 -0.94 6.86
N LEU A 91 -4.71 0.23 6.67
CA LEU A 91 -5.10 0.78 5.38
C LEU A 91 -4.22 1.98 5.04
N PHE A 92 -3.80 2.04 3.80
CA PHE A 92 -3.16 3.21 3.23
C PHE A 92 -4.18 3.96 2.39
N ARG A 93 -4.33 5.26 2.65
CA ARG A 93 -5.04 6.16 1.75
C ARG A 93 -4.03 6.79 0.80
N CYS A 94 -4.28 6.66 -0.50
CA CYS A 94 -3.34 7.06 -1.53
C CYS A 94 -4.01 8.00 -2.54
N ASP A 95 -3.25 8.95 -3.06
CA ASP A 95 -3.58 9.61 -4.32
C ASP A 95 -3.04 8.72 -5.44
N TRP A 96 -3.94 8.10 -6.21
CA TRP A 96 -3.57 7.23 -7.31
C TRP A 96 -3.28 8.01 -8.59
N CYS A 97 -2.27 7.60 -9.35
CA CYS A 97 -1.99 8.12 -10.69
C CYS A 97 -3.08 7.67 -11.67
N ASP A 98 -3.38 8.48 -12.68
CA ASP A 98 -4.29 8.09 -13.78
C ASP A 98 -3.60 7.07 -14.71
N VAL A 99 -3.69 5.78 -14.36
CA VAL A 99 -3.06 4.68 -15.12
C VAL A 99 -3.82 4.30 -16.39
N TYR A 100 -5.02 4.84 -16.60
CA TYR A 100 -5.88 4.55 -17.76
C TYR A 100 -5.61 5.49 -18.93
N ASP A 101 -5.27 6.76 -18.67
CA ASP A 101 -4.82 7.68 -19.73
C ASP A 101 -3.36 7.41 -20.11
N LYS A 102 -3.16 6.59 -21.15
CA LYS A 102 -1.84 6.21 -21.68
C LYS A 102 -1.06 7.35 -22.35
N THR A 103 -1.66 8.54 -22.46
CA THR A 103 -1.04 9.71 -23.10
C THR A 103 -0.66 10.80 -22.10
N LYS A 104 -1.49 10.98 -21.06
CA LYS A 104 -1.35 12.09 -20.09
C LYS A 104 -1.14 11.62 -18.65
N GLY A 105 -1.40 10.36 -18.34
CA GLY A 105 -1.34 9.82 -16.98
C GLY A 105 -0.19 8.83 -16.76
N LEU A 106 -0.04 7.85 -17.65
CA LEU A 106 1.03 6.85 -17.59
C LEU A 106 1.58 6.55 -18.98
N LYS A 107 2.91 6.49 -19.10
CA LYS A 107 3.63 6.08 -20.31
C LYS A 107 4.55 4.92 -19.98
N VAL A 108 4.68 4.02 -20.95
CA VAL A 108 5.69 2.96 -20.91
C VAL A 108 6.55 3.13 -22.16
N ASP A 109 7.87 3.18 -21.98
CA ASP A 109 8.80 3.29 -23.10
C ASP A 109 9.12 1.93 -23.72
N GLU A 110 9.93 1.94 -24.78
CA GLU A 110 10.36 0.72 -25.50
C GLU A 110 11.23 -0.23 -24.66
N HIS A 111 11.77 0.24 -23.53
CA HIS A 111 12.56 -0.54 -22.59
C HIS A 111 11.74 -1.02 -21.38
N GLY A 112 10.46 -0.67 -21.32
CA GLY A 112 9.55 -1.05 -20.24
C GLY A 112 9.63 -0.14 -19.01
N PHE A 113 10.32 1.00 -19.07
CA PHE A 113 10.28 1.98 -17.98
C PHE A 113 8.93 2.66 -17.94
N VAL A 114 8.41 2.81 -16.73
CA VAL A 114 7.11 3.44 -16.48
C VAL A 114 7.34 4.89 -16.04
N SER A 115 6.76 5.83 -16.78
CA SER A 115 6.69 7.24 -16.40
C SER A 115 5.26 7.62 -16.04
N VAL A 116 5.07 8.22 -14.86
CA VAL A 116 3.77 8.67 -14.36
C VAL A 116 3.71 10.19 -14.26
N ASN A 117 2.51 10.73 -14.45
CA ASN A 117 2.25 12.15 -14.27
C ASN A 117 1.67 12.42 -12.88
N LEU A 118 2.53 12.81 -11.93
CA LEU A 118 2.13 13.12 -10.55
C LEU A 118 1.22 14.37 -10.40
N ASN A 119 1.01 15.13 -11.48
CA ASN A 119 0.04 16.23 -11.53
C ASN A 119 -1.33 15.79 -12.05
N ARG A 120 -1.46 14.52 -12.47
CA ARG A 120 -2.70 13.95 -12.99
C ARG A 120 -3.09 12.70 -12.19
N MET A 121 -3.83 12.94 -11.12
CA MET A 121 -4.35 11.89 -10.25
C MET A 121 -5.68 11.33 -10.79
N LEU A 122 -5.90 10.04 -10.56
CA LEU A 122 -7.14 9.35 -10.81
C LEU A 122 -8.23 9.89 -9.88
N LYS A 123 -9.37 10.27 -10.46
CA LYS A 123 -10.57 10.62 -9.69
C LYS A 123 -11.31 9.34 -9.34
N THR A 124 -11.09 8.82 -8.14
CA THR A 124 -11.71 7.58 -7.65
C THR A 124 -12.32 7.78 -6.27
N ASN A 125 -13.37 7.01 -5.98
CA ASN A 125 -13.94 6.87 -4.63
C ASN A 125 -13.28 5.73 -3.83
N GLU A 126 -12.30 5.05 -4.43
CA GLU A 126 -11.55 3.92 -3.84
C GLU A 126 -10.08 4.33 -3.59
N PRO A 127 -9.78 5.22 -2.62
CA PRO A 127 -8.41 5.67 -2.35
C PRO A 127 -7.66 4.74 -1.41
N PHE A 128 -8.32 3.72 -0.84
CA PHE A 128 -7.76 2.86 0.19
C PHE A 128 -7.22 1.56 -0.37
N VAL A 129 -6.11 1.10 0.18
CA VAL A 129 -5.54 -0.22 -0.08
C VAL A 129 -5.03 -0.82 1.22
N LEU A 130 -5.04 -2.15 1.34
CA LEU A 130 -4.39 -2.83 2.47
C LEU A 130 -2.88 -2.62 2.42
N ALA A 131 -2.27 -2.23 3.53
CA ALA A 131 -0.83 -2.03 3.60
C ALA A 131 -0.05 -3.29 3.15
N SER A 132 -0.59 -4.48 3.40
CA SER A 132 -0.01 -5.77 3.01
C SER A 132 0.02 -6.05 1.50
N GLN A 133 -0.74 -5.31 0.70
CA GLN A 133 -0.78 -5.44 -0.76
C GLN A 133 0.13 -4.43 -1.47
N VAL A 134 0.79 -3.55 -0.71
CA VAL A 134 1.56 -2.43 -1.24
C VAL A 134 3.05 -2.75 -1.24
N SER A 135 3.70 -2.46 -2.37
CA SER A 135 5.16 -2.34 -2.47
C SER A 135 5.57 -0.87 -2.60
N GLN A 136 6.85 -0.59 -2.44
CA GLN A 136 7.39 0.76 -2.51
C GLN A 136 7.88 1.12 -3.92
N VAL A 137 7.64 2.35 -4.33
CA VAL A 137 8.18 2.94 -5.56
C VAL A 137 8.84 4.28 -5.25
N PHE A 138 9.94 4.56 -5.94
CA PHE A 138 10.62 5.85 -5.93
C PHE A 138 10.29 6.59 -7.24
N TYR A 139 10.00 7.87 -7.15
CA TYR A 139 9.71 8.75 -8.28
C TYR A 139 10.90 9.66 -8.56
N ALA A 140 11.60 9.38 -9.66
CA ALA A 140 12.69 10.22 -10.19
C ALA A 140 12.17 11.14 -11.29
N GLU A 141 12.69 12.34 -11.44
CA GLU A 141 12.34 13.21 -12.59
C GLU A 141 12.67 12.52 -13.92
N ASP A 142 11.71 12.53 -14.85
CA ASP A 142 11.91 12.03 -16.21
C ASP A 142 12.56 13.12 -17.08
N ASN A 143 13.82 12.91 -17.44
CA ASN A 143 14.60 13.84 -18.26
C ASN A 143 14.10 13.94 -19.71
N VAL A 144 13.35 12.95 -20.20
CA VAL A 144 12.79 12.90 -21.55
C VAL A 144 11.40 13.54 -21.56
N ASN A 145 10.55 13.16 -20.61
CA ASN A 145 9.19 13.69 -20.48
C ASN A 145 9.12 14.77 -19.39
N LYS A 146 9.29 16.04 -19.76
CA LYS A 146 9.21 17.17 -18.81
C LYS A 146 7.93 17.13 -17.95
N ASN A 147 8.09 17.27 -16.64
CA ASN A 147 7.04 17.19 -15.61
C ASN A 147 6.47 15.78 -15.35
N TRP A 148 7.11 14.73 -15.84
CA TRP A 148 6.80 13.34 -15.52
C TRP A 148 7.84 12.78 -14.58
N HIS A 149 7.51 11.64 -13.96
CA HIS A 149 8.40 10.95 -13.05
C HIS A 149 8.52 9.48 -13.42
N LEU A 150 9.74 8.99 -13.53
CA LEU A 150 10.03 7.56 -13.64
C LEU A 150 9.66 6.87 -12.32
N ALA A 151 8.83 5.86 -12.41
CA ALA A 151 8.37 5.04 -11.30
C ALA A 151 9.31 3.82 -11.13
N VAL A 152 10.26 3.92 -10.20
CA VAL A 152 11.29 2.90 -9.95
C VAL A 152 10.86 2.03 -8.76
N LYS A 153 10.45 0.78 -9.01
CA LYS A 153 10.10 -0.16 -7.95
C LYS A 153 11.31 -0.42 -7.05
N VAL A 154 11.11 -0.28 -5.74
CA VAL A 154 12.17 -0.45 -4.74
C VAL A 154 12.09 -1.88 -4.20
N PRO A 155 13.19 -2.66 -4.17
CA PRO A 155 13.18 -3.96 -3.52
C PRO A 155 13.05 -3.81 -1.99
N PRO A 156 12.40 -4.75 -1.30
CA PRO A 156 12.34 -4.73 0.16
C PRO A 156 13.75 -4.81 0.74
N ARG A 157 14.02 -4.04 1.80
CA ARG A 157 15.32 -4.11 2.48
C ARG A 157 15.42 -5.44 3.20
N ALA A 158 16.57 -6.12 3.06
CA ALA A 158 16.85 -7.36 3.79
C ALA A 158 16.73 -7.09 5.30
N MET A 159 15.84 -7.83 5.96
CA MET A 159 15.61 -7.73 7.41
C MET A 159 16.17 -8.99 8.07
N ASP A 160 17.34 -8.88 8.71
CA ASP A 160 17.81 -9.79 9.77
C ASP A 160 17.07 -9.53 11.10
N VAL A 161 15.80 -9.13 11.04
CA VAL A 161 14.99 -8.82 12.22
C VAL A 161 13.89 -9.85 12.30
N LEU A 162 13.98 -10.67 13.36
CA LEU A 162 13.04 -11.71 13.75
C LEU A 162 11.58 -11.28 13.51
N LEU A 163 10.77 -12.22 13.03
CA LEU A 163 9.35 -12.13 12.66
C LEU A 163 8.42 -11.52 13.74
N SER A 164 8.94 -11.07 14.88
CA SER A 164 8.21 -10.43 15.98
C SER A 164 8.06 -8.91 15.89
N GLU A 165 8.69 -8.21 14.92
CA GLU A 165 8.61 -6.72 14.80
C GLU A 165 8.03 -6.21 13.46
N MET A 166 7.21 -7.02 12.77
CA MET A 166 6.88 -6.79 11.35
C MET A 166 5.87 -5.67 11.03
N VAL A 167 5.28 -5.04 12.05
CA VAL A 167 4.31 -3.94 11.90
C VAL A 167 4.63 -2.91 12.96
N GLN A 168 5.21 -1.78 12.55
CA GLN A 168 5.49 -0.68 13.46
C GLN A 168 4.94 0.60 12.84
N PRO A 169 3.83 1.16 13.36
CA PRO A 169 3.47 2.52 13.06
C PRO A 169 4.58 3.46 13.56
N MET A 170 4.76 4.59 12.86
CA MET A 170 5.63 5.68 13.30
C MET A 170 4.79 6.91 13.58
N ASP A 171 5.11 7.57 14.68
CA ASP A 171 4.54 8.86 15.08
C ASP A 171 5.23 10.02 14.34
#